data_AF-A0A7W1ZX80-F1
#
_entry.id   AF-A0A7W1ZX80-F1
#
_cell.length_a   1.000
_cell.length_b   1.000
_cell.length_c   1.000
_cell.angle_alpha   90.00
_cell.angle_beta   90.00
_cell.angle_gamma   90.00
#
_symmetry.space_group_name_H-M   'P 1'
#
loop_
_entity.id
_entity.type
_entity.pdbx_description
1 polymer ?
#
loop_
_entity_poly.entity_id
_entity_poly.type
_entity_poly.pdbx_seq_one_letter_code
_entity_poly.pdbx_strand_id
1 'polypeptide(L)'
;MIKLKLNEEKVEPRKGFWRRQFQTESTESQKTFDWLFGVILPVVCFVFDPIVFKGDAWGAAYLGTYKPFAYILSFVSVMAMSAWLIWGEKLKWLNAFLAGLFIVGGIVSLSLGIILLPISLLGLFILIGALGFTPMFSAVVYLRNSLRAYQAAKPSLEKSVLTRSFALSAIFSAVVPSVINAEINRALDKIIKGDARTVRAEIQSLKYIAPLINFDVLALHYHRSALEERETEKMKAIAAIYKEMTGENLERKVRVLMD
;
A
#
# COMPACT_ATOMS: atom_id res chain seq x y z
N MET A 1 -16.21 -48.62 -49.12
CA MET A 1 -16.64 -48.64 -47.70
C MET A 1 -15.63 -47.82 -46.90
N ILE A 2 -15.93 -46.55 -46.60
CA ILE A 2 -14.99 -45.62 -45.94
C ILE A 2 -15.15 -45.79 -44.42
N LYS A 3 -14.15 -46.37 -43.74
CA LYS A 3 -14.09 -46.38 -42.27
C LYS A 3 -13.66 -45.01 -41.78
N LEU A 4 -14.61 -44.16 -41.43
CA LEU A 4 -14.37 -42.95 -40.64
C LEU A 4 -13.84 -43.38 -39.28
N LYS A 5 -12.52 -43.30 -39.08
CA LYS A 5 -11.91 -43.31 -37.74
C LYS A 5 -12.35 -42.02 -37.06
N LEU A 6 -13.40 -42.10 -36.24
CA LEU A 6 -13.67 -41.09 -35.24
C LEU A 6 -12.44 -41.06 -34.33
N ASN A 7 -11.60 -40.04 -34.51
CA ASN A 7 -10.56 -39.73 -33.54
C ASN A 7 -11.29 -39.41 -32.25
N GLU A 8 -11.24 -40.34 -31.30
CA GLU A 8 -11.60 -40.08 -29.91
C GLU A 8 -10.65 -39.00 -29.41
N GLU A 9 -11.11 -37.76 -29.50
CA GLU A 9 -10.43 -36.61 -28.93
C GLU A 9 -10.38 -36.85 -27.42
N LYS A 10 -9.23 -37.30 -26.93
CA LYS A 10 -9.00 -37.52 -25.50
C LYS A 10 -9.19 -36.18 -24.82
N VAL A 11 -10.35 -35.98 -24.21
CA VAL A 11 -10.64 -34.81 -23.39
C VAL A 11 -9.64 -34.81 -22.25
N GLU A 12 -8.65 -33.91 -22.30
CA GLU A 12 -7.69 -33.80 -21.21
C GLU A 12 -8.46 -33.45 -19.91
N PRO A 13 -8.14 -34.12 -18.79
CA PRO A 13 -8.81 -33.86 -17.53
C PRO A 13 -8.64 -32.39 -17.16
N ARG A 14 -9.75 -31.72 -16.83
CA ARG A 14 -9.76 -30.30 -16.45
C ARG A 14 -8.80 -30.08 -15.28
N LYS A 15 -7.71 -29.33 -15.52
CA LYS A 15 -6.75 -28.91 -14.48
C LYS A 15 -7.51 -28.21 -13.35
N GLY A 16 -7.17 -28.47 -12.07
CA GLY A 16 -7.84 -27.87 -10.91
C GLY A 16 -7.79 -26.32 -10.87
N PHE A 17 -8.71 -25.70 -10.14
CA PHE A 17 -8.87 -24.22 -10.08
C PHE A 17 -7.56 -23.49 -9.78
N TRP A 18 -6.87 -23.89 -8.71
CA TRP A 18 -5.60 -23.27 -8.29
C TRP A 18 -4.52 -23.37 -9.36
N ARG A 19 -4.42 -24.52 -10.03
CA ARG A 19 -3.44 -24.71 -11.12
C ARG A 19 -3.72 -23.79 -12.31
N ARG A 20 -4.99 -23.41 -12.55
CA ARG A 20 -5.36 -22.44 -13.60
C ARG A 20 -5.05 -20.99 -13.20
N GLN A 21 -5.10 -20.66 -11.90
CA GLN A 21 -4.80 -19.30 -11.44
C GLN A 21 -3.31 -18.93 -11.59
N PHE A 22 -2.41 -19.92 -11.58
CA PHE A 22 -0.97 -19.72 -11.67
C PHE A 22 -0.35 -20.17 -13.00
N GLN A 23 -1.17 -20.30 -14.06
CA GLN A 23 -0.66 -20.52 -15.42
C GLN A 23 -0.09 -19.23 -16.01
N THR A 24 0.89 -19.41 -16.91
CA THR A 24 1.56 -18.32 -17.64
C THR A 24 0.59 -17.55 -18.50
N GLU A 25 -0.30 -18.26 -19.21
CA GLU A 25 -1.36 -17.66 -20.00
C GLU A 25 -2.46 -17.10 -19.08
N SER A 26 -2.87 -15.86 -19.34
CA SER A 26 -3.96 -15.20 -18.62
C SER A 26 -5.23 -15.19 -19.46
N THR A 27 -6.36 -15.56 -18.86
CA THR A 27 -7.66 -15.40 -19.50
C THR A 27 -8.13 -13.94 -19.41
N GLU A 28 -9.00 -13.51 -20.31
CA GLU A 28 -9.58 -12.15 -20.26
C GLU A 28 -10.26 -11.86 -18.92
N SER A 29 -11.00 -12.83 -18.36
CA SER A 29 -11.60 -12.67 -17.03
C SER A 29 -10.56 -12.48 -15.92
N GLN A 30 -9.40 -13.14 -16.01
CA GLN A 30 -8.31 -12.92 -15.05
C GLN A 30 -7.70 -11.55 -15.22
N LYS A 31 -7.51 -11.05 -16.44
CA LYS A 31 -7.03 -9.69 -16.68
C LYS A 31 -7.99 -8.64 -16.11
N THR A 32 -9.30 -8.81 -16.32
CA THR A 32 -10.32 -7.93 -15.73
C THR A 32 -10.26 -7.96 -14.21
N PHE A 33 -10.15 -9.15 -13.61
CA PHE A 33 -9.99 -9.30 -12.17
C PHE A 33 -8.70 -8.62 -11.66
N ASP A 34 -7.59 -8.78 -12.36
CA ASP A 34 -6.30 -8.21 -12.01
C ASP A 34 -6.32 -6.67 -12.13
N TRP A 35 -6.99 -6.10 -13.14
CA TRP A 35 -7.24 -4.66 -13.23
C TRP A 35 -8.10 -4.15 -12.07
N LEU A 36 -9.20 -4.84 -11.78
CA LEU A 36 -10.15 -4.41 -10.76
C LEU A 36 -9.49 -4.40 -9.37
N PHE A 37 -8.85 -5.51 -8.98
CA PHE A 37 -8.30 -5.68 -7.63
C PHE A 37 -6.83 -5.29 -7.49
N GLY A 38 -6.07 -5.21 -8.58
CA GLY A 38 -4.67 -4.79 -8.57
C GLY A 38 -4.46 -3.30 -8.86
N VAL A 39 -5.47 -2.61 -9.40
CA VAL A 39 -5.35 -1.20 -9.79
C VAL A 39 -6.53 -0.36 -9.31
N ILE A 40 -7.75 -0.65 -9.78
CA ILE A 40 -8.92 0.24 -9.59
C ILE A 40 -9.33 0.31 -8.12
N LEU A 41 -9.61 -0.82 -7.48
CA LEU A 41 -10.09 -0.85 -6.10
C LEU A 41 -9.07 -0.31 -5.09
N PRO A 42 -7.76 -0.62 -5.18
CA PRO A 42 -6.76 0.04 -4.35
C PRO A 42 -6.81 1.57 -4.45
N VAL A 43 -6.95 2.14 -5.65
CA VAL A 43 -7.09 3.59 -5.84
C VAL A 43 -8.37 4.13 -5.21
N VAL A 44 -9.50 3.44 -5.41
CA VAL A 44 -10.78 3.78 -4.76
C VAL A 44 -10.63 3.76 -3.25
N CYS A 45 -10.00 2.73 -2.68
CA CYS A 45 -9.72 2.65 -1.25
C CYS A 45 -8.91 3.85 -0.76
N PHE A 46 -7.89 4.32 -1.48
CA PHE A 46 -7.13 5.52 -1.09
C PHE A 46 -7.97 6.80 -1.08
N VAL A 47 -8.86 6.97 -2.06
CA VAL A 47 -9.75 8.14 -2.13
C VAL A 47 -10.73 8.14 -0.96
N PHE A 48 -11.26 6.96 -0.63
CA PHE A 48 -12.21 6.73 0.45
C PHE A 48 -11.55 6.14 1.71
N ASP A 49 -10.33 6.55 2.03
CA ASP A 49 -9.63 6.14 3.26
C ASP A 49 -9.69 7.22 4.35
N PRO A 50 -10.84 7.41 5.03
CA PRO A 50 -10.89 8.15 6.27
C PRO A 50 -10.54 7.26 7.48
N ILE A 51 -10.93 5.97 7.44
CA ILE A 51 -10.91 5.08 8.62
C ILE A 51 -9.53 4.48 8.91
N VAL A 52 -8.79 4.03 7.90
CA VAL A 52 -7.61 3.19 8.16
C VAL A 52 -6.41 4.06 8.57
N PHE A 53 -6.22 5.19 7.90
CA PHE A 53 -5.03 6.01 8.09
C PHE A 53 -5.26 7.45 8.57
N LYS A 54 -6.49 7.99 8.52
CA LYS A 54 -6.74 9.40 8.90
C LYS A 54 -7.31 9.58 10.30
N GLY A 55 -7.93 8.57 10.90
CA GLY A 55 -8.47 8.68 12.27
C GLY A 55 -9.64 9.68 12.30
N ASP A 56 -10.84 9.13 12.37
CA ASP A 56 -12.10 9.85 12.29
C ASP A 56 -12.96 9.54 13.52
N ALA A 57 -14.29 9.70 13.43
CA ALA A 57 -15.23 9.65 14.55
C ALA A 57 -15.23 8.32 15.37
N TRP A 58 -14.46 7.33 14.93
CA TRP A 58 -14.32 6.02 15.56
C TRP A 58 -13.03 5.84 16.36
N GLY A 59 -12.20 6.90 16.45
CA GLY A 59 -11.00 6.94 17.29
C GLY A 59 -9.70 7.12 16.52
N ALA A 60 -8.58 6.84 17.20
CA ALA A 60 -7.24 7.03 16.64
C ALA A 60 -6.98 6.09 15.45
N ALA A 61 -6.26 6.59 14.43
CA ALA A 61 -5.88 5.81 13.26
C ALA A 61 -5.07 4.55 13.65
N TYR A 62 -5.61 3.37 13.35
CA TYR A 62 -4.99 2.09 13.76
C TYR A 62 -3.59 1.89 13.17
N LEU A 63 -3.34 2.39 11.95
CA LEU A 63 -2.05 2.28 11.24
C LEU A 63 -1.47 3.65 10.85
N GLY A 64 -1.85 4.73 11.54
CA GLY A 64 -1.44 6.09 11.19
C GLY A 64 0.09 6.28 11.05
N THR A 65 0.88 5.61 11.89
CA THR A 65 2.36 5.66 11.89
C THR A 65 3.00 4.96 10.68
N TYR A 66 2.26 4.12 9.96
CA TYR A 66 2.70 3.39 8.78
C TYR A 66 2.10 3.94 7.48
N LYS A 67 1.41 5.08 7.55
CA LYS A 67 0.77 5.72 6.40
C LYS A 67 1.75 6.00 5.25
N PRO A 68 2.93 6.64 5.46
CA PRO A 68 3.91 6.83 4.38
C PRO A 68 4.33 5.52 3.70
N PHE A 69 4.64 4.49 4.50
CA PHE A 69 5.00 3.16 3.99
C PHE A 69 3.90 2.59 3.09
N ALA A 70 2.67 2.54 3.60
CA ALA A 70 1.55 1.94 2.89
C ALA A 70 1.22 2.69 1.60
N TYR A 71 1.25 4.03 1.63
CA TYR A 71 0.90 4.87 0.48
C TYR A 71 1.97 4.76 -0.62
N ILE A 72 3.26 4.82 -0.27
CA ILE A 72 4.36 4.69 -1.23
C ILE A 72 4.35 3.30 -1.87
N LEU A 73 4.32 2.24 -1.05
CA LEU A 73 4.35 0.87 -1.56
C LEU A 73 3.15 0.58 -2.46
N SER A 74 1.96 1.05 -2.08
CA SER A 74 0.76 0.83 -2.87
C SER A 74 0.76 1.62 -4.17
N PHE A 75 1.19 2.88 -4.15
CA PHE A 75 1.33 3.69 -5.34
C PHE A 75 2.28 3.00 -6.35
N VAL A 76 3.46 2.61 -5.90
CA VAL A 76 4.44 1.92 -6.75
C VAL A 76 3.89 0.57 -7.25
N SER A 77 3.20 -0.19 -6.42
CA SER A 77 2.59 -1.47 -6.80
C SER A 77 1.48 -1.32 -7.84
N VAL A 78 0.62 -0.30 -7.69
CA VAL A 78 -0.47 0.01 -8.64
C VAL A 78 0.10 0.44 -10.00
N MET A 79 1.12 1.30 -9.99
CA MET A 79 1.80 1.74 -11.22
C MET A 79 2.50 0.57 -11.92
N ALA A 80 3.20 -0.27 -11.16
CA ALA A 80 3.85 -1.47 -11.65
C ALA A 80 2.85 -2.50 -12.21
N MET A 81 1.71 -2.69 -11.53
CA MET A 81 0.64 -3.58 -12.00
C MET A 81 0.03 -3.07 -13.29
N SER A 82 -0.25 -1.77 -13.37
CA SER A 82 -0.73 -1.14 -14.60
C SER A 82 0.25 -1.36 -15.76
N ALA A 83 1.55 -1.15 -15.51
CA ALA A 83 2.60 -1.39 -16.49
C ALA A 83 2.64 -2.87 -16.94
N TRP A 84 2.57 -3.79 -15.99
CA TRP A 84 2.54 -5.22 -16.27
C TRP A 84 1.31 -5.62 -17.10
N LEU A 85 0.12 -5.10 -16.78
CA LEU A 85 -1.11 -5.45 -17.50
C LEU A 85 -1.16 -4.86 -18.92
N ILE A 86 -0.48 -3.73 -19.16
CA ILE A 86 -0.40 -3.08 -20.50
C ILE A 86 0.68 -3.75 -21.37
N TRP A 87 1.87 -3.97 -20.82
CA TRP A 87 3.04 -4.41 -21.61
C TRP A 87 3.39 -5.89 -21.44
N GLY A 88 3.07 -6.49 -20.29
CA GLY A 88 3.29 -7.91 -19.99
C GLY A 88 4.71 -8.38 -20.32
N GLU A 89 4.79 -9.43 -21.14
CA GLU A 89 6.06 -10.04 -21.55
C GLU A 89 6.98 -9.10 -22.33
N LYS A 90 6.46 -8.03 -22.94
CA LYS A 90 7.25 -7.06 -23.72
C LYS A 90 8.29 -6.30 -22.88
N LEU A 91 8.13 -6.29 -21.56
CA LEU A 91 9.06 -5.67 -20.62
C LEU A 91 10.38 -6.45 -20.43
N LYS A 92 10.46 -7.69 -20.94
CA LYS A 92 11.69 -8.54 -20.93
C LYS A 92 12.30 -8.67 -19.53
N TRP A 93 13.55 -8.21 -19.35
CA TRP A 93 14.32 -8.33 -18.11
C TRP A 93 13.71 -7.56 -16.93
N LEU A 94 12.94 -6.48 -17.20
CA LEU A 94 12.25 -5.71 -16.16
C LEU A 94 11.21 -6.56 -15.40
N ASN A 95 10.72 -7.64 -16.01
CA ASN A 95 9.78 -8.55 -15.35
C ASN A 95 10.37 -9.23 -14.11
N ALA A 96 11.70 -9.38 -14.02
CA ALA A 96 12.34 -9.88 -12.81
C ALA A 96 12.17 -8.90 -11.63
N PHE A 97 12.26 -7.59 -11.91
CA PHE A 97 12.07 -6.55 -10.89
C PHE A 97 10.60 -6.45 -10.49
N LEU A 98 9.67 -6.46 -11.45
CA LEU A 98 8.24 -6.47 -11.18
C LEU A 98 7.83 -7.68 -10.34
N ALA A 99 8.41 -8.86 -10.62
CA ALA A 99 8.15 -10.04 -9.82
C ALA A 99 8.53 -9.85 -8.35
N GLY A 100 9.70 -9.26 -8.08
CA GLY A 100 10.18 -8.94 -6.72
C GLY A 100 9.29 -7.90 -6.01
N LEU A 101 8.85 -6.87 -6.73
CA LEU A 101 7.93 -5.87 -6.19
C LEU A 101 6.56 -6.49 -5.86
N PHE A 102 5.99 -7.28 -6.77
CA PHE A 102 4.68 -7.90 -6.58
C PHE A 102 4.68 -8.94 -5.46
N ILE A 103 5.78 -9.68 -5.20
CA ILE A 103 5.79 -10.61 -4.06
C ILE A 103 5.69 -9.84 -2.73
N VAL A 104 6.39 -8.70 -2.61
CA VAL A 104 6.32 -7.83 -1.42
C VAL A 104 4.95 -7.20 -1.28
N GLY A 105 4.44 -6.60 -2.37
CA GLY A 105 3.09 -6.03 -2.39
C GLY A 105 2.03 -7.08 -2.03
N GLY A 106 2.18 -8.31 -2.52
CA GLY A 106 1.30 -9.44 -2.20
C GLY A 106 1.34 -9.83 -0.72
N ILE A 107 2.52 -9.95 -0.12
CA ILE A 107 2.70 -10.28 1.30
C ILE A 107 2.10 -9.18 2.18
N VAL A 108 2.47 -7.91 1.94
CA VAL A 108 1.97 -6.78 2.73
C VAL A 108 0.45 -6.66 2.62
N SER A 109 -0.09 -6.77 1.40
CA SER A 109 -1.53 -6.71 1.16
C SER A 109 -2.28 -7.86 1.84
N LEU A 110 -1.70 -9.06 1.90
CA LEU A 110 -2.28 -10.19 2.63
C LEU A 110 -2.27 -9.93 4.13
N SER A 111 -1.15 -9.44 4.68
CA SER A 111 -1.06 -9.08 6.09
C SER A 111 -2.10 -8.03 6.49
N LEU A 112 -2.25 -6.97 5.69
CA LEU A 112 -3.29 -5.96 5.90
C LEU A 112 -4.69 -6.55 5.79
N GLY A 113 -4.94 -7.41 4.80
CA GLY A 113 -6.23 -8.09 4.63
C GLY A 113 -6.59 -8.94 5.85
N ILE A 114 -5.62 -9.65 6.45
CA ILE A 114 -5.83 -10.45 7.66
C ILE A 114 -6.12 -9.55 8.87
N ILE A 115 -5.35 -8.47 9.04
CA ILE A 115 -5.55 -7.51 10.14
C ILE A 115 -6.93 -6.84 10.06
N LEU A 116 -7.36 -6.47 8.85
CA LEU A 116 -8.64 -5.79 8.61
C LEU A 116 -9.83 -6.76 8.54
N LEU A 117 -9.60 -8.07 8.45
CA LEU A 117 -10.65 -9.08 8.27
C LEU A 117 -11.76 -9.00 9.33
N PRO A 118 -11.47 -8.91 10.65
CA PRO A 118 -12.53 -8.87 11.67
C PRO A 118 -13.43 -7.64 11.52
N ILE A 119 -12.82 -6.47 11.28
CA ILE A 119 -13.54 -5.20 11.10
C ILE A 119 -14.35 -5.24 9.79
N SER A 120 -13.80 -5.82 8.73
CA SER A 120 -14.47 -5.96 7.43
C SER A 120 -15.70 -6.88 7.51
N LEU A 121 -15.63 -7.94 8.31
CA LEU A 121 -16.76 -8.83 8.57
C LEU A 121 -17.88 -8.11 9.32
N LEU A 122 -17.55 -7.30 10.32
CA LEU A 122 -18.53 -6.46 11.03
C LEU A 122 -19.10 -5.36 10.11
N GLY A 123 -18.29 -4.77 9.24
CA GLY A 123 -18.71 -3.72 8.31
C GLY A 123 -19.55 -4.24 7.13
N LEU A 124 -19.66 -5.55 6.92
CA LEU A 124 -20.38 -6.14 5.79
C LEU A 124 -21.87 -5.77 5.80
N PHE A 125 -22.44 -5.51 6.98
CA PHE A 125 -23.84 -5.07 7.14
C PHE A 125 -24.14 -3.71 6.49
N ILE A 126 -23.13 -2.88 6.23
CA ILE A 126 -23.28 -1.51 5.69
C ILE A 126 -22.67 -1.40 4.27
N LEU A 127 -22.37 -2.51 3.59
CA LEU A 127 -21.63 -2.57 2.31
C LEU A 127 -20.18 -2.01 2.33
N ILE A 128 -19.83 -1.14 3.29
CA ILE A 128 -18.48 -0.60 3.51
C ILE A 128 -17.48 -1.73 3.80
N GLY A 129 -17.91 -2.77 4.52
CA GLY A 129 -17.05 -3.92 4.83
C GLY A 129 -16.50 -4.64 3.61
N ALA A 130 -17.18 -4.57 2.45
CA ALA A 130 -16.69 -5.17 1.21
C ALA A 130 -15.34 -4.57 0.76
N LEU A 131 -15.14 -3.26 0.97
CA LEU A 131 -13.88 -2.59 0.63
C LEU A 131 -12.72 -3.06 1.50
N GLY A 132 -12.98 -3.48 2.73
CA GLY A 132 -11.99 -4.03 3.65
C GLY A 132 -11.40 -5.38 3.20
N PHE A 133 -12.06 -6.09 2.29
CA PHE A 133 -11.51 -7.29 1.65
C PHE A 133 -10.58 -7.01 0.46
N THR A 134 -10.52 -5.77 -0.02
CA THR A 134 -9.69 -5.39 -1.17
C THR A 134 -8.24 -5.86 -1.01
N PRO A 135 -7.55 -5.63 0.13
CA PRO A 135 -6.16 -6.07 0.29
C PRO A 135 -5.97 -7.58 0.17
N MET A 136 -6.97 -8.39 0.57
CA MET A 136 -6.90 -9.85 0.41
C MET A 136 -6.98 -10.26 -1.06
N PHE A 137 -7.86 -9.62 -1.84
CA PHE A 137 -7.94 -9.88 -3.28
C PHE A 137 -6.71 -9.36 -4.04
N SER A 138 -6.25 -8.15 -3.72
CA SER A 138 -5.01 -7.57 -4.25
C SER A 138 -3.81 -8.49 -3.98
N ALA A 139 -3.76 -9.14 -2.81
CA ALA A 139 -2.70 -10.10 -2.50
C ALA A 139 -2.67 -11.27 -3.51
N VAL A 140 -3.83 -11.86 -3.83
CA VAL A 140 -3.91 -12.93 -4.83
C VAL A 140 -3.51 -12.44 -6.22
N VAL A 141 -3.87 -11.20 -6.59
CA VAL A 141 -3.46 -10.57 -7.86
C VAL A 141 -1.95 -10.37 -7.91
N TYR A 142 -1.35 -9.81 -6.85
CA TYR A 142 0.08 -9.58 -6.80
C TYR A 142 0.88 -10.88 -6.78
N LEU A 143 0.48 -11.87 -5.99
CA LEU A 143 1.18 -13.17 -5.92
C LEU A 143 1.15 -13.92 -7.26
N ARG A 144 0.01 -13.95 -7.95
CA ARG A 144 -0.07 -14.63 -9.26
C ARG A 144 0.77 -13.90 -10.31
N ASN A 145 0.73 -12.56 -10.32
CA ASN A 145 1.46 -11.76 -11.30
C ASN A 145 2.95 -11.70 -11.00
N SER A 146 3.36 -11.87 -9.73
CA SER A 146 4.76 -12.10 -9.37
C SER A 146 5.31 -13.35 -10.05
N LEU A 147 4.60 -14.47 -9.95
CA LEU A 147 5.00 -15.72 -10.58
C LEU A 147 5.02 -15.62 -12.11
N ARG A 148 4.01 -14.98 -12.72
CA ARG A 148 3.95 -14.76 -14.17
C ARG A 148 5.09 -13.86 -14.66
N ALA A 149 5.34 -12.75 -13.99
CA ALA A 149 6.45 -11.85 -14.32
C ALA A 149 7.81 -12.58 -14.17
N TYR A 150 7.99 -13.37 -13.10
CA TYR A 150 9.21 -14.15 -12.92
C TYR A 150 9.42 -15.15 -14.07
N GLN A 151 8.35 -15.84 -14.50
CA GLN A 151 8.40 -16.75 -15.64
C GLN A 151 8.68 -16.03 -16.96
N ALA A 152 8.05 -14.89 -17.20
CA ALA A 152 8.25 -14.06 -18.40
C ALA A 152 9.68 -13.51 -18.50
N ALA A 153 10.37 -13.34 -17.39
CA ALA A 153 11.77 -12.91 -17.36
C ALA A 153 12.77 -14.03 -17.71
N LYS A 154 12.40 -15.31 -17.53
CA LYS A 154 13.31 -16.47 -17.73
C LYS A 154 13.99 -16.52 -19.09
N PRO A 155 13.31 -16.26 -20.23
CA PRO A 155 13.97 -16.30 -21.53
C PRO A 155 14.96 -15.15 -21.76
N SER A 156 14.88 -14.08 -20.97
CA SER A 156 15.69 -12.87 -21.15
C SER A 156 16.91 -12.79 -20.24
N LEU A 157 17.01 -13.66 -19.23
CA LEU A 157 18.02 -13.57 -18.16
C LEU A 157 18.56 -14.94 -17.78
N GLU A 158 19.85 -15.01 -17.47
CA GLU A 158 20.44 -16.18 -16.83
C GLU A 158 19.80 -16.43 -15.45
N LYS A 159 19.70 -17.71 -15.04
CA LYS A 159 19.03 -18.11 -13.79
C LYS A 159 19.58 -17.40 -12.54
N SER A 160 20.90 -17.20 -12.49
CA SER A 160 21.59 -16.50 -11.39
C SER A 160 21.19 -15.03 -11.33
N VAL A 161 21.23 -14.34 -12.48
CA VAL A 161 20.84 -12.94 -12.63
C VAL A 161 19.36 -12.76 -12.33
N LEU A 162 18.49 -13.62 -12.86
CA LEU A 162 17.05 -13.61 -12.59
C LEU A 162 16.76 -13.67 -11.08
N THR A 163 17.37 -14.62 -10.37
CA THR A 163 17.16 -14.80 -8.93
C THR A 163 17.67 -13.61 -8.13
N ARG A 164 18.85 -13.07 -8.49
CA ARG A 164 19.43 -11.89 -7.82
C ARG A 164 18.59 -10.64 -8.07
N SER A 165 18.15 -10.38 -9.30
CA SER A 165 17.30 -9.23 -9.64
C SER A 165 15.93 -9.30 -8.96
N PHE A 166 15.32 -10.48 -8.91
CA PHE A 166 14.08 -10.71 -8.15
C PHE A 166 14.27 -10.41 -6.66
N ALA A 167 15.30 -10.99 -6.03
CA ALA A 167 15.57 -10.80 -4.61
C ALA A 167 15.93 -9.34 -4.28
N LEU A 168 16.75 -8.71 -5.11
CA LEU A 168 17.13 -7.30 -4.97
C LEU A 168 15.89 -6.41 -5.03
N SER A 169 15.03 -6.61 -6.04
CA SER A 169 13.79 -5.85 -6.15
C SER A 169 12.86 -6.04 -4.95
N ALA A 170 12.72 -7.27 -4.45
CA ALA A 170 11.95 -7.53 -3.24
C ALA A 170 12.52 -6.79 -2.02
N ILE A 171 13.84 -6.86 -1.81
CA ILE A 171 14.50 -6.13 -0.71
C ILE A 171 14.27 -4.63 -0.85
N PHE A 172 14.52 -4.05 -2.02
CA PHE A 172 14.31 -2.62 -2.26
C PHE A 172 12.85 -2.19 -2.05
N SER A 173 11.90 -2.99 -2.52
CA SER A 173 10.46 -2.71 -2.38
C SER A 173 10.01 -2.68 -0.92
N ALA A 174 10.66 -3.44 -0.04
CA ALA A 174 10.37 -3.42 1.40
C ALA A 174 11.18 -2.32 2.13
N VAL A 175 12.48 -2.20 1.85
CA VAL A 175 13.40 -1.34 2.59
C VAL A 175 13.16 0.14 2.30
N VAL A 176 12.98 0.53 1.03
CA VAL A 176 12.86 1.96 0.67
C VAL A 176 11.66 2.63 1.35
N PRO A 177 10.42 2.10 1.27
CA PRO A 177 9.30 2.69 1.98
C PRO A 177 9.48 2.66 3.50
N SER A 178 10.16 1.64 4.05
CA SER A 178 10.43 1.52 5.49
C SER A 178 11.39 2.60 5.99
N VAL A 179 12.47 2.85 5.24
CA VAL A 179 13.45 3.90 5.56
C VAL A 179 12.78 5.28 5.47
N ILE A 180 12.02 5.55 4.41
CA ILE A 180 11.28 6.82 4.28
C ILE A 180 10.32 7.01 5.46
N ASN A 181 9.57 5.97 5.84
CA ASN A 181 8.68 6.01 6.99
C ASN A 181 9.44 6.29 8.30
N ALA A 182 10.59 5.66 8.50
CA ALA A 182 11.44 5.87 9.67
C ALA A 182 11.99 7.30 9.73
N GLU A 183 12.45 7.87 8.62
CA GLU A 183 12.95 9.25 8.56
C GLU A 183 11.84 10.28 8.84
N ILE A 184 10.63 10.07 8.31
CA ILE A 184 9.48 10.91 8.61
C ILE A 184 9.17 10.89 10.11
N ASN A 185 9.12 9.71 10.72
CA ASN A 185 8.85 9.57 12.15
C ASN A 185 9.96 10.19 13.01
N ARG A 186 11.23 10.08 12.60
CA ARG A 186 12.35 10.78 13.26
C ARG A 186 12.21 12.29 13.18
N ALA A 187 11.81 12.84 12.04
CA ALA A 187 11.59 14.28 11.88
C ALA A 187 10.43 14.77 12.76
N LEU A 188 9.32 14.01 12.82
CA LEU A 188 8.22 14.29 13.73
C LEU A 188 8.65 14.24 15.21
N ASP A 189 9.43 13.24 15.61
CA ASP A 189 9.96 13.13 16.96
C ASP A 189 10.87 14.32 17.34
N LYS A 190 11.68 14.81 16.40
CA LYS A 190 12.50 16.02 16.60
C LYS A 190 11.65 17.27 16.74
N ILE A 191 10.57 17.40 15.97
CA ILE A 191 9.60 18.51 16.10
C ILE A 191 8.94 18.45 17.49
N ILE A 192 8.54 17.26 17.92
CA ILE A 192 7.89 17.02 19.21
C ILE A 192 8.82 17.33 20.38
N LYS A 193 10.08 16.92 20.32
CA LYS A 193 11.04 17.08 21.43
C LYS A 193 11.83 18.40 21.38
N GLY A 194 11.95 19.01 20.20
CA GLY A 194 12.78 20.19 19.96
C GLY A 194 12.20 21.51 20.45
N ASP A 195 12.97 22.57 20.24
CA ASP A 195 12.59 23.96 20.49
C ASP A 195 11.92 24.61 19.26
N ALA A 196 11.44 25.84 19.39
CA ALA A 196 10.77 26.55 18.29
C ALA A 196 11.64 26.69 17.02
N ARG A 197 12.98 26.73 17.16
CA ARG A 197 13.90 26.78 16.01
C ARG A 197 13.96 25.44 15.28
N THR A 198 14.07 24.35 16.04
CA THR A 198 14.09 22.97 15.53
C THR A 198 12.79 22.66 14.79
N VAL A 199 11.65 23.05 15.36
CA VAL A 199 10.33 22.89 14.73
C VAL A 199 10.30 23.56 13.34
N ARG A 200 10.79 24.80 13.22
CA ARG A 200 10.82 25.55 11.94
C ARG A 200 11.82 24.98 10.93
N ALA A 201 12.93 24.40 11.39
CA ALA A 201 13.93 23.80 10.50
C ALA A 201 13.42 22.48 9.92
N GLU A 202 12.91 21.58 10.76
CA GLU A 202 12.46 20.25 10.33
C GLU A 202 11.22 20.33 9.44
N ILE A 203 10.30 21.28 9.66
CA ILE A 203 9.08 21.39 8.85
C ILE A 203 9.36 21.74 7.38
N GLN A 204 10.41 22.48 7.08
CA GLN A 204 10.77 22.82 5.70
C GLN A 204 11.09 21.57 4.88
N SER A 205 11.70 20.55 5.51
CA SER A 205 11.98 19.27 4.86
C SER A 205 10.70 18.46 4.63
N LEU A 206 9.72 18.58 5.53
CA LEU A 206 8.45 17.84 5.48
C LEU A 206 7.42 18.46 4.52
N LYS A 207 7.61 19.71 4.08
CA LYS A 207 6.64 20.43 3.21
C LYS A 207 6.28 19.68 1.93
N TYR A 208 7.27 19.09 1.26
CA TYR A 208 7.05 18.40 -0.02
C TYR A 208 6.37 17.03 0.12
N ILE A 209 6.40 16.45 1.32
CA ILE A 209 5.82 15.15 1.63
C ILE A 209 4.64 15.25 2.59
N ALA A 210 4.16 16.48 2.86
CA ALA A 210 3.06 16.77 3.77
C ALA A 210 1.83 15.86 3.58
N PRO A 211 1.37 15.55 2.33
CA PRO A 211 0.21 14.69 2.15
C PRO A 211 0.37 13.26 2.69
N LEU A 212 1.62 12.78 2.80
CA LEU A 212 1.96 11.45 3.28
C LEU A 212 2.10 11.38 4.81
N ILE A 213 2.24 12.53 5.48
CA ILE A 213 2.51 12.61 6.90
C ILE A 213 1.19 12.55 7.69
N ASN A 214 1.23 11.92 8.86
CA ASN A 214 0.15 11.99 9.84
C ASN A 214 0.47 13.09 10.87
N PHE A 215 -0.08 14.28 10.66
CA PHE A 215 0.11 15.41 11.59
C PHE A 215 -0.69 15.28 12.89
N ASP A 216 -1.61 14.32 13.01
CA ASP A 216 -2.45 14.19 14.21
C ASP A 216 -1.66 13.80 15.46
N VAL A 217 -0.49 13.19 15.29
CA VAL A 217 0.49 12.99 16.37
C VAL A 217 0.91 14.32 17.00
N LEU A 218 1.03 15.40 16.21
CA LEU A 218 1.34 16.73 16.75
C LEU A 218 0.17 17.32 17.53
N ALA A 219 -1.08 17.04 17.11
CA ALA A 219 -2.28 17.47 17.83
C ALA A 219 -2.38 16.81 19.21
N LEU A 220 -2.17 15.50 19.27
CA LEU A 220 -2.16 14.75 20.54
C LEU A 220 -1.05 15.25 21.47
N HIS A 221 0.16 15.49 20.93
CA HIS A 221 1.26 16.02 21.74
C HIS A 221 0.99 17.44 22.23
N TYR A 222 0.46 18.32 21.37
CA TYR A 222 0.07 19.69 21.74
C TYR A 222 -0.92 19.69 22.90
N HIS A 223 -1.95 18.83 22.83
CA HIS A 223 -2.93 18.71 23.91
C HIS A 223 -2.29 18.30 25.23
N ARG A 224 -1.42 17.28 25.22
CA ARG A 224 -0.71 16.83 26.43
C ARG A 224 0.15 17.95 27.03
N SER A 225 0.93 18.65 26.21
CA SER A 225 1.77 19.76 26.68
C SER A 225 0.95 20.95 27.20
N ALA A 226 -0.22 21.23 26.61
CA ALA A 226 -1.11 22.30 27.05
C ALA A 226 -1.69 22.08 28.46
N LEU A 227 -1.79 20.82 28.90
CA LEU A 227 -2.25 20.47 30.25
C LEU A 227 -1.14 20.65 31.30
N GLU A 228 0.11 20.47 30.91
CA GLU A 228 1.27 20.47 31.81
C GLU A 228 1.94 21.85 31.93
N GLU A 229 1.95 22.64 30.85
CA GLU A 229 2.73 23.87 30.74
C GLU A 229 1.88 25.09 30.35
N ARG A 230 2.29 26.30 30.77
CA ARG A 230 1.76 27.54 30.20
C ARG A 230 2.15 27.63 28.74
N GLU A 231 1.30 28.25 27.92
CA GLU A 231 1.50 28.43 26.49
C GLU A 231 2.94 28.87 26.15
N THR A 232 3.69 27.96 25.49
CA THR A 232 5.10 28.20 25.12
C THR A 232 5.23 28.65 23.67
N GLU A 233 6.34 29.32 23.33
CA GLU A 233 6.64 29.67 21.93
C GLU A 233 6.74 28.44 21.01
N LYS A 234 7.11 27.28 21.58
CA LYS A 234 7.08 25.99 20.88
C LYS A 234 5.65 25.59 20.49
N MET A 235 4.69 25.71 21.41
CA MET A 235 3.28 25.39 21.15
C MET A 235 2.71 26.26 20.04
N LYS A 236 2.98 27.58 20.07
CA LYS A 236 2.58 28.49 18.98
C LYS A 236 3.19 28.11 17.64
N ALA A 237 4.47 27.71 17.64
CA ALA A 237 5.14 27.24 16.43
C ALA A 237 4.49 25.96 15.87
N ILE A 238 4.20 24.98 16.72
CA ILE A 238 3.50 23.74 16.32
C ILE A 238 2.11 24.04 15.78
N ALA A 239 1.33 24.92 16.44
CA ALA A 239 0.00 25.30 15.99
C ALA A 239 0.00 26.01 14.63
N ALA A 240 0.93 26.94 14.43
CA ALA A 240 1.09 27.65 13.16
C ALA A 240 1.45 26.68 12.02
N ILE A 241 2.37 25.76 12.29
CA ILE A 241 2.81 24.76 11.31
C ILE A 241 1.73 23.75 10.99
N TYR A 242 1.01 23.26 12.00
CA TYR A 242 -0.11 22.35 11.77
C TYR A 242 -1.12 23.00 10.82
N LYS A 243 -1.48 24.26 11.08
CA LYS A 243 -2.39 25.03 10.22
C LYS A 243 -1.83 25.23 8.80
N GLU A 244 -0.54 25.51 8.65
CA GLU A 244 0.10 25.64 7.32
C GLU A 244 0.02 24.32 6.53
N MET A 245 0.25 23.19 7.19
CA MET A 245 0.41 21.90 6.53
C MET A 245 -0.90 21.17 6.26
N THR A 246 -1.88 21.31 7.16
CA THR A 246 -3.18 20.63 7.04
C THR A 246 -4.30 21.56 6.58
N GLY A 247 -4.13 22.88 6.73
CA GLY A 247 -5.20 23.86 6.55
C GLY A 247 -6.17 23.93 7.73
N GLU A 248 -6.02 23.08 8.76
CA GLU A 248 -6.93 22.98 9.90
C GLU A 248 -6.39 23.69 11.14
N ASN A 249 -7.29 24.17 12.00
CA ASN A 249 -6.89 24.73 13.30
C ASN A 249 -6.60 23.58 14.28
N LEU A 250 -5.39 23.59 14.86
CA LEU A 250 -4.92 22.57 15.79
C LEU A 250 -5.83 22.41 17.02
N GLU A 251 -6.31 23.52 17.60
CA GLU A 251 -7.19 23.49 18.78
C GLU A 251 -8.55 22.87 18.46
N ARG A 252 -9.07 23.15 17.25
CA ARG A 252 -10.30 22.53 16.76
C ARG A 252 -10.11 21.02 16.62
N LYS A 253 -9.00 20.59 16.02
CA LYS A 253 -8.69 19.16 15.86
C LYS A 253 -8.53 18.48 17.22
N VAL A 254 -7.84 19.08 18.16
CA VAL A 254 -7.70 18.57 19.54
C VAL A 254 -9.06 18.37 20.18
N ARG A 255 -9.99 19.32 20.04
CA ARG A 255 -11.36 19.17 20.56
C ARG A 255 -12.07 17.94 19.98
N VAL A 256 -12.02 17.78 18.65
CA VAL A 256 -12.61 16.62 17.95
C VAL A 256 -11.98 15.29 18.36
N LEU A 257 -10.69 15.27 18.71
CA LEU A 257 -10.00 14.06 19.17
C LEU A 257 -10.32 13.69 20.64
N MET A 258 -10.88 14.62 21.41
CA MET A 258 -11.20 14.44 22.84
C MET A 258 -12.69 14.21 23.11
N ASP A 259 -13.54 14.52 22.13
CA ASP A 259 -14.97 14.23 22.13
C ASP A 259 -15.24 12.78 21.70
#